data_AF-A0A7R9P8Z8-F1
#
_entry.id   AF-A0A7R9P8Z8-F1
#
_cell.length_a   1.000
_cell.length_b   1.000
_cell.length_c   1.000
_cell.angle_alpha   90.00
_cell.angle_beta   90.00
_cell.angle_gamma   90.00
#
_symmetry.space_group_name_H-M   'P 1'
#
loop_
_entity.id
_entity.type
_entity.pdbx_description
1 polymer ?
#
loop_
_entity_poly.entity_id
_entity_poly.type
_entity_poly.pdbx_seq_one_letter_code
_entity_poly.pdbx_strand_id
1 'polypeptide(L)'
;MSGSTYSKTEAQRQLDESNKGHQILCKMGWSGAGLGAKEQGIEQPISGGEVRDRTDMYKGVGINLNDPYENFRKSKGQAFINRMKARAEERL
;
A
#
# COMPACT_ATOMS: atom_id res chain seq x y z
N MET A 1 -17.02 -7.14 1.98
CA MET A 1 -16.32 -6.36 0.93
C MET A 1 -14.90 -6.91 0.84
N SER A 2 -14.58 -7.62 -0.24
CA SER A 2 -13.28 -8.27 -0.43
C SER A 2 -12.28 -7.21 -0.88
N GLY A 3 -11.37 -6.81 0.01
CA GLY A 3 -10.20 -6.01 -0.35
C GLY A 3 -9.32 -6.82 -1.32
N SER A 4 -8.79 -6.15 -2.34
CA SER A 4 -7.91 -6.73 -3.34
C SER A 4 -6.67 -7.32 -2.67
N THR A 5 -6.64 -8.65 -2.54
CA THR A 5 -5.45 -9.40 -2.17
C THR A 5 -4.52 -9.41 -3.38
N TYR A 6 -3.73 -8.34 -3.57
CA TYR A 6 -2.45 -8.53 -4.24
C TYR A 6 -1.63 -9.42 -3.30
N SER A 7 -1.60 -10.71 -3.61
CA SER A 7 -0.95 -11.75 -2.84
C SER A 7 0.50 -11.36 -2.59
N LYS A 8 0.78 -10.81 -1.39
CA LYS A 8 2.14 -10.59 -0.87
C LYS A 8 3.03 -11.83 -1.01
N THR A 9 2.40 -13.00 -1.09
CA THR A 9 2.98 -14.33 -1.20
C THR A 9 3.69 -14.62 -2.53
N GLU A 10 3.31 -14.03 -3.66
CA GLU A 10 3.93 -14.38 -4.95
C GLU A 10 5.26 -13.67 -5.18
N ALA A 11 5.38 -12.40 -4.76
CA ALA A 11 6.63 -11.65 -4.87
C ALA A 11 7.73 -12.15 -3.91
N GLN A 12 7.37 -12.94 -2.89
CA GLN A 12 8.29 -13.53 -1.92
C GLN A 12 8.77 -14.93 -2.31
N ARG A 13 8.21 -15.53 -3.36
CA ARG A 13 8.62 -16.86 -3.81
C ARG A 13 9.87 -16.73 -4.68
N GLN A 14 10.95 -17.38 -4.25
CA GLN A 14 12.12 -17.58 -5.10
C GLN A 14 11.70 -18.25 -6.42
N LEU A 15 12.34 -17.87 -7.52
CA LEU A 15 12.11 -18.51 -8.81
C LEU A 15 12.49 -19.99 -8.71
N ASP A 16 11.52 -20.85 -8.93
CA ASP A 16 11.72 -22.30 -8.89
C ASP A 16 12.59 -22.79 -10.06
N GLU A 17 13.20 -23.97 -9.92
CA GLU A 17 14.10 -24.53 -10.94
C GLU A 17 13.39 -24.90 -12.26
N SER A 18 12.08 -25.12 -12.23
CA SER A 18 11.29 -25.37 -13.45
C SER A 18 11.03 -24.08 -14.25
N ASN A 19 11.24 -22.92 -13.64
CA ASN A 19 11.08 -21.63 -14.28
C ASN A 19 12.18 -21.40 -15.34
N LYS A 20 11.78 -21.04 -16.57
CA LYS A 20 12.74 -20.76 -17.66
C LYS A 20 13.69 -19.60 -17.35
N GLY A 21 13.21 -18.58 -16.63
CA GLY A 21 14.02 -17.44 -16.20
C GLY A 21 15.11 -17.86 -15.21
N HIS A 22 14.78 -18.73 -14.25
CA HIS A 22 15.76 -19.33 -13.35
C HIS A 22 16.85 -20.09 -14.13
N GLN A 23 16.45 -20.97 -15.05
CA GLN A 23 17.39 -21.76 -15.86
C GLN A 23 18.32 -20.88 -16.71
N ILE A 24 17.80 -19.79 -17.28
CA ILE A 24 18.62 -18.84 -18.05
C ILE A 24 19.58 -18.09 -17.15
N LEU A 25 19.15 -17.63 -15.97
CA LEU A 25 20.04 -16.95 -15.01
C LEU A 25 21.19 -17.87 -14.60
N CYS A 26 20.92 -19.12 -14.26
CA CYS A 26 21.97 -20.08 -13.91
C CYS A 26 22.93 -20.35 -15.07
N LYS A 27 22.43 -20.44 -16.31
CA LYS A 27 23.27 -20.55 -17.52
C LYS A 27 24.17 -19.33 -17.75
N MET A 28 23.77 -18.16 -17.25
CA MET A 28 24.58 -16.93 -17.26
C MET A 28 25.54 -16.84 -16.07
N GLY A 29 25.64 -17.89 -15.24
CA GLY A 29 26.55 -17.97 -14.09
C GLY A 29 25.94 -17.49 -12.76
N TRP A 30 24.64 -17.25 -12.70
CA TRP A 30 23.97 -16.90 -11.43
C TRP A 30 23.78 -18.13 -10.53
N SER A 31 24.13 -18.00 -9.26
CA SER A 31 24.15 -19.08 -8.24
C SER A 31 23.10 -18.94 -7.14
N GLY A 32 22.23 -17.91 -7.22
CA GLY A 32 21.15 -17.67 -6.24
C GLY A 32 21.37 -16.50 -5.27
N ALA A 33 22.52 -15.83 -5.31
CA ALA A 33 22.83 -14.64 -4.52
C ALA A 33 22.38 -13.34 -5.21
N GLY A 34 22.74 -12.18 -4.64
CA GLY A 34 22.53 -10.88 -5.26
C GLY A 34 23.21 -10.79 -6.64
N LEU A 35 22.65 -10.00 -7.55
CA LEU A 35 23.26 -9.78 -8.87
C LEU A 35 24.45 -8.82 -8.79
N GLY A 36 25.39 -8.95 -9.73
CA GLY A 36 26.58 -8.08 -9.85
C GLY A 36 27.89 -8.82 -9.56
N ALA A 37 29.01 -8.22 -9.96
CA ALA A 37 30.32 -8.87 -9.91
C ALA A 37 30.78 -9.28 -8.49
N LYS A 38 30.22 -8.65 -7.45
CA LYS A 38 30.48 -8.97 -6.04
C LYS A 38 29.21 -9.39 -5.31
N GLU A 39 28.20 -9.84 -6.05
CA GLU A 39 26.89 -10.23 -5.51
C GLU A 39 26.21 -9.11 -4.69
N GLN A 40 26.53 -7.85 -4.98
CA GLN A 40 26.13 -6.69 -4.17
C GLN A 40 24.69 -6.24 -4.39
N GLY A 41 24.01 -6.80 -5.39
CA GLY A 41 22.63 -6.52 -5.70
C GLY A 41 21.69 -7.03 -4.61
N ILE A 42 20.45 -6.55 -4.64
CA ILE A 42 19.41 -7.06 -3.74
C ILE A 42 19.07 -8.51 -4.09
N GLU A 43 19.01 -9.38 -3.08
CA GLU A 43 18.60 -10.78 -3.24
C GLU A 43 17.08 -10.91 -3.30
N GLN A 44 16.39 -10.19 -2.41
CA GLN A 44 14.94 -10.21 -2.32
C GLN A 44 14.36 -8.94 -2.94
N PRO A 45 13.22 -9.04 -3.64
CA PRO A 45 12.51 -7.87 -4.13
C PRO A 45 12.14 -6.92 -2.99
N ILE A 46 12.21 -5.62 -3.26
CA ILE A 46 11.77 -4.60 -2.31
C ILE A 46 10.23 -4.63 -2.24
N SER A 47 9.69 -4.53 -1.02
CA SER A 47 8.25 -4.38 -0.82
C SER A 47 7.73 -3.12 -1.55
N GLY A 48 6.61 -3.25 -2.27
CA GLY A 48 5.94 -2.11 -2.91
C GLY A 48 5.33 -1.08 -1.95
N GLY A 49 5.42 -1.33 -0.64
CA GLY A 49 4.86 -0.48 0.41
C GLY A 49 3.43 -0.86 0.79
N GLU A 50 2.84 -0.07 1.68
CA GLU A 50 1.44 -0.26 2.11
C GLU A 50 0.48 0.35 1.09
N VAL A 51 -0.49 -0.44 0.66
CA VAL A 51 -1.60 0.05 -0.18
C VAL A 51 -2.65 0.65 0.74
N ARG A 52 -2.96 1.95 0.54
CA ARG A 52 -4.00 2.64 1.33
C ARG A 52 -5.39 2.11 0.98
N ASP A 53 -6.25 2.05 1.99
CA ASP A 53 -7.67 1.82 1.79
C ASP A 53 -8.31 2.94 0.96
N ARG A 54 -9.41 2.62 0.26
CA ARG A 54 -10.09 3.58 -0.63
C ARG A 54 -10.54 4.85 0.08
N THR A 55 -10.88 4.76 1.36
CA THR A 55 -11.25 5.90 2.21
C THR A 55 -10.09 6.84 2.51
N ASP A 56 -8.87 6.31 2.45
CA ASP A 56 -7.63 7.00 2.83
C ASP A 56 -6.74 7.31 1.61
N MET A 57 -7.14 6.89 0.42
CA MET A 57 -6.40 7.04 -0.83
C MET A 57 -5.98 8.49 -1.14
N TYR A 58 -6.79 9.47 -0.71
CA TYR A 58 -6.53 10.88 -0.93
C TYR A 58 -5.88 11.59 0.27
N LYS A 59 -5.60 10.88 1.37
CA LYS A 59 -4.92 11.48 2.50
C LYS A 59 -3.45 11.73 2.15
N GLY A 60 -2.90 12.82 2.67
CA GLY A 60 -1.51 13.22 2.45
C GLY A 60 -0.50 12.21 3.01
N VAL A 61 0.72 12.27 2.49
CA VAL A 61 1.86 11.51 3.01
C VAL A 61 2.18 11.98 4.43
N GLY A 62 2.54 11.05 5.33
CA GLY A 62 2.89 11.35 6.71
C GLY A 62 1.70 11.53 7.66
N ILE A 63 0.46 11.40 7.18
CA ILE A 63 -0.71 11.40 8.06
C ILE A 63 -0.73 10.15 8.94
N ASN A 64 -1.07 10.32 10.22
CA ASN A 64 -1.38 9.18 11.07
C ASN A 64 -2.80 8.69 10.76
N LEU A 65 -2.92 7.46 10.26
CA LEU A 65 -4.22 6.84 9.99
C LEU A 65 -4.98 6.50 11.28
N ASN A 66 -4.27 6.29 12.38
CA ASN A 66 -4.80 6.01 13.71
C ASN A 66 -4.75 7.27 14.61
N ASP A 67 -5.18 8.43 14.10
CA ASP A 67 -5.29 9.65 14.92
C ASP A 67 -6.51 9.55 15.88
N PRO A 68 -6.31 9.57 17.22
CA PRO A 68 -7.40 9.49 18.20
C PRO A 68 -8.42 10.63 18.09
N TYR A 69 -8.05 11.78 17.51
CA TYR A 69 -8.88 12.98 17.45
C TYR A 69 -9.60 13.16 16.11
N GLU A 70 -9.40 12.27 15.13
CA GLU A 70 -10.02 12.38 13.81
C GLU A 70 -11.55 12.45 13.89
N ASN A 71 -12.15 11.59 14.71
CA ASN A 71 -13.60 11.56 14.93
C ASN A 71 -14.11 12.83 15.63
N PHE A 72 -13.33 13.38 16.56
CA PHE A 72 -13.65 14.63 17.23
C PHE A 72 -13.67 15.81 16.25
N ARG A 73 -12.64 15.92 15.40
CA ARG A 73 -12.56 16.97 14.36
C ARG A 73 -13.73 16.88 13.39
N LYS A 74 -14.05 15.68 12.89
CA LYS A 74 -15.19 15.45 11.99
C LYS A 74 -16.51 15.83 12.63
N SER A 75 -16.75 15.41 13.88
CA SER A 75 -17.99 15.71 14.62
C SER A 75 -18.19 17.22 14.82
N LYS A 76 -17.15 17.94 15.24
CA LYS A 76 -17.24 19.40 15.43
C LYS A 76 -17.47 20.17 14.13
N GLY A 77 -16.83 19.76 13.03
CA GLY A 77 -17.06 20.35 11.71
C GLY A 77 -18.49 20.15 11.19
N GLN A 78 -19.04 18.94 11.39
CA GLN A 78 -20.41 18.62 10.95
C GLN A 78 -21.49 19.40 11.72
N ALA A 79 -21.29 19.65 13.01
CA ALA A 79 -22.26 20.41 13.80
C ALA A 79 -22.52 21.82 13.24
N PHE A 80 -21.50 22.48 12.67
CA PHE A 80 -21.66 23.78 12.03
C PHE A 80 -22.43 23.68 10.71
N ILE A 81 -22.06 22.74 9.83
CA ILE A 81 -22.74 22.49 8.55
C ILE A 81 -24.22 22.18 8.76
N ASN A 82 -24.54 21.30 9.72
CA ASN A 82 -25.91 20.90 10.03
C ASN A 82 -26.76 22.09 10.50
N ARG A 83 -26.20 22.96 11.35
CA ARG A 83 -26.91 24.19 11.79
C ARG A 83 -27.17 25.14 10.63
N MET A 84 -26.23 25.26 9.70
CA MET A 84 -26.40 26.12 8.52
C MET A 84 -27.44 25.55 7.55
N LYS A 85 -27.46 24.23 7.34
CA LYS A 85 -28.48 23.55 6.53
C LYS A 85 -29.88 23.67 7.13
N ALA A 86 -30.04 23.41 8.44
CA ALA A 86 -31.35 23.51 9.11
C ALA A 86 -31.96 24.92 9.01
N ARG A 87 -31.15 25.98 9.19
CA ARG A 87 -31.60 27.37 9.01
C ARG A 87 -31.97 27.73 7.57
N ALA A 88 -31.41 27.04 6.59
CA ALA A 88 -31.75 27.25 5.18
C ALA A 88 -33.05 26.52 4.81
N GLU A 89 -33.29 25.33 5.38
CA GLU A 89 -34.54 24.58 5.23
C GLU A 89 -35.74 25.30 5.88
N GLU A 90 -35.55 25.97 7.03
CA GLU A 90 -36.61 26.81 7.65
C GLU A 90 -37.00 28.05 6.83
N ARG A 91 -36.25 28.38 5.77
CA ARG A 91 -36.49 29.56 4.90
C ARG A 91 -37.12 29.21 3.55
N LEU A 92 -37.37 27.92 3.29
CA LEU A 92 -38.10 27.39 2.13
C LEU A 92 -39.56 27.12 2.52
#